data_AF-X0YAS7-F1
#
_entry.id   AF-X0YAS7-F1
#
_cell.length_a   1.000
_cell.length_b   1.000
_cell.length_c   1.000
_cell.angle_alpha   90.00
_cell.angle_beta   90.00
_cell.angle_gamma   90.00
#
_symmetry.space_group_name_H-M   'P 1'
#
loop_
_entity.id
_entity.type
_entity.pdbx_description
1 polymer ?
#
loop_
_entity_poly.entity_id
_entity_poly.type
_entity_poly.pdbx_seq_one_letter_code
_entity_poly.pdbx_strand_id
1 'polypeptide(L)'
;EFELYVTPINIDPEKPAMPIAYPAVYSTYLAKRQGPFATLGLAEDSWALNEKVLIDEGFIQQCINMDQEREKMFFDSLDKVKRGLCVSVFDGTDRIQHTFWRYIDEQHPAHQGQDQQQRRNPIEELYLRMDVLVGKTLAKCKDKDTVLMIISDHGFNTFRYGVDLNRWLKENGYLKVKDGPRDEKYLATVDWSQTRAFAIGLAGIFLNLKGRESHGIVDPGAEAAQLREEIA
;
A
#
# COMPACT_ATOMS: atom_id res chain seq x y z
N GLU A 1 29.20 19.41 -3.21
CA GLU A 1 27.83 19.91 -2.97
C GLU A 1 27.26 19.12 -1.80
N PHE A 2 26.49 19.74 -0.91
CA PHE A 2 25.86 19.04 0.22
C PHE A 2 24.43 18.70 -0.14
N GLU A 3 24.06 17.43 -0.02
CA GLU A 3 22.70 16.94 -0.28
C GLU A 3 22.14 16.34 1.02
N LEU A 4 20.89 16.69 1.33
CA LEU A 4 20.18 16.20 2.51
C LEU A 4 18.85 15.59 2.07
N TYR A 5 18.70 14.29 2.30
CA TYR A 5 17.43 13.61 2.17
C TYR A 5 16.62 13.77 3.46
N VAL A 6 15.32 14.09 3.33
CA VAL A 6 14.38 14.19 4.45
C VAL A 6 13.22 13.25 4.15
N THR A 7 12.90 12.38 5.11
CA THR A 7 11.76 11.47 5.02
C THR A 7 10.44 12.24 4.97
N PRO A 8 9.34 11.60 4.51
CA PRO A 8 8.00 12.17 4.61
C PRO A 8 7.67 12.71 6.01
N ILE A 9 6.92 13.83 6.04
CA ILE A 9 6.54 14.49 7.29
C ILE A 9 5.50 13.65 8.03
N ASN A 10 5.83 13.31 9.27
CA ASN A 10 4.94 12.56 10.18
C ASN A 10 4.21 13.52 11.13
N ILE A 11 3.02 13.13 11.57
CA ILE A 11 2.36 13.76 12.73
C ILE A 11 3.16 13.41 13.98
N ASP A 12 3.42 14.40 14.84
CA ASP A 12 4.05 14.17 16.16
C ASP A 12 3.15 13.27 17.02
N PRO A 13 3.59 12.06 17.42
CA PRO A 13 2.76 11.14 18.17
C PRO A 13 2.53 11.54 19.63
N GLU A 14 3.37 12.41 20.19
CA GLU A 14 3.19 12.93 21.55
C GLU A 14 2.13 14.04 21.61
N LYS A 15 2.05 14.85 20.55
CA LYS A 15 1.12 15.98 20.42
C LYS A 15 0.49 16.02 19.02
N PRO A 16 -0.37 15.04 18.68
CA PRO A 16 -0.82 14.87 17.31
C PRO A 16 -1.79 15.99 16.89
N ALA A 17 -1.57 16.53 15.68
CA ALA A 17 -2.41 17.59 15.11
C ALA A 17 -3.83 17.12 14.72
N MET A 18 -4.02 15.79 14.59
CA MET A 18 -5.29 15.12 14.34
C MET A 18 -5.26 13.71 14.98
N PRO A 19 -6.40 13.04 15.21
CA PRO A 19 -6.41 11.72 15.83
C PRO A 19 -5.63 10.68 15.01
N ILE A 20 -4.63 10.05 15.63
CA ILE A 20 -3.82 8.96 15.04
C ILE A 20 -3.92 7.64 15.82
N ALA A 21 -4.62 7.63 16.95
CA ALA A 21 -4.83 6.45 17.78
C ALA A 21 -6.15 6.54 18.54
N TYR A 22 -6.68 5.37 18.93
CA TYR A 22 -7.79 5.28 19.87
C TYR A 22 -7.46 4.27 20.98
N PRO A 23 -7.66 4.61 22.26
CA PRO A 23 -8.00 5.95 22.75
C PRO A 23 -6.88 6.96 22.43
N ALA A 24 -7.22 8.25 22.35
CA ALA A 24 -6.28 9.29 21.87
C ALA A 24 -4.94 9.33 22.64
N VAL A 25 -4.96 9.02 23.93
CA VAL A 25 -3.76 8.96 24.79
C VAL A 25 -2.79 7.84 24.44
N TYR A 26 -3.21 6.88 23.62
CA TYR A 26 -2.41 5.69 23.33
C TYR A 26 -1.16 6.03 22.50
N SER A 27 -1.26 6.99 21.56
CA SER A 27 -0.08 7.44 20.80
C SER A 27 0.94 8.11 21.72
N THR A 28 0.50 8.99 22.61
CA THR A 28 1.38 9.65 23.60
C THR A 28 2.02 8.62 24.52
N TYR A 29 1.27 7.61 24.98
CA TYR A 29 1.80 6.52 25.80
C TYR A 29 2.93 5.76 25.07
N LEU A 30 2.71 5.34 23.82
CA LEU A 30 3.73 4.64 23.03
C LEU A 30 4.96 5.53 22.81
N ALA A 31 4.75 6.78 22.43
CA ALA A 31 5.83 7.73 22.16
C ALA A 31 6.69 8.00 23.41
N LYS A 32 6.06 8.23 24.57
CA LYS A 32 6.77 8.44 25.84
C LYS A 32 7.55 7.22 26.30
N ARG A 33 7.09 6.02 25.97
CA ARG A 33 7.69 4.76 26.41
C ARG A 33 8.77 4.24 25.47
N GLN A 34 8.61 4.46 24.17
CA GLN A 34 9.42 3.81 23.12
C GLN A 34 10.17 4.80 22.22
N GLY A 35 9.92 6.11 22.38
CA GLY A 35 10.42 7.16 21.50
C GLY A 35 9.41 7.54 20.42
N PRO A 36 9.66 8.64 19.68
CA PRO A 36 8.84 9.02 18.54
C PRO A 36 8.83 7.90 17.50
N PHE A 37 7.73 7.83 16.75
CA PHE A 37 7.43 6.71 15.87
C PHE A 37 6.69 7.18 14.62
N ALA A 38 6.70 6.38 13.56
CA ALA A 38 6.08 6.75 12.29
C ALA A 38 4.55 6.72 12.38
N THR A 39 3.91 7.79 11.92
CA THR A 39 2.46 8.00 12.00
C THR A 39 1.78 8.00 10.63
N LEU A 40 2.57 7.92 9.56
CA LEU A 40 2.07 7.64 8.22
C LEU A 40 1.83 6.13 8.06
N GLY A 41 0.75 5.77 7.36
CA GLY A 41 0.42 4.37 7.09
C GLY A 41 1.36 3.68 6.08
N LEU A 42 2.11 4.46 5.29
CA LEU A 42 3.16 4.00 4.38
C LEU A 42 4.33 4.99 4.52
N ALA A 43 5.19 4.76 5.50
CA ALA A 43 6.19 5.73 5.90
C ALA A 43 7.49 5.64 5.08
N GLU A 44 7.72 4.52 4.38
CA GLU A 44 8.86 4.36 3.48
C GLU A 44 8.63 5.09 2.16
N ASP A 45 9.67 5.75 1.67
CA ASP A 45 9.56 6.65 0.53
C ASP A 45 9.84 5.91 -0.79
N SER A 46 8.81 5.19 -1.25
CA SER A 46 8.87 4.48 -2.53
C SER A 46 9.03 5.43 -3.72
N TRP A 47 8.61 6.69 -3.59
CA TRP A 47 8.79 7.68 -4.66
C TRP A 47 10.24 8.12 -4.78
N ALA A 48 10.90 8.45 -3.67
CA ALA A 48 12.32 8.77 -3.69
C ALA A 48 13.16 7.62 -4.25
N LEU A 49 12.79 6.36 -4.00
CA LEU A 49 13.44 5.21 -4.61
C LEU A 49 13.20 5.15 -6.13
N ASN A 50 11.95 5.30 -6.58
CA ASN A 50 11.61 5.27 -8.01
C ASN A 50 12.32 6.39 -8.79
N GLU A 51 12.42 7.58 -8.21
CA GLU A 51 13.11 8.74 -8.76
C GLU A 51 14.64 8.70 -8.57
N LYS A 52 15.17 7.59 -8.01
CA LYS A 52 16.61 7.36 -7.76
C LYS A 52 17.27 8.37 -6.83
N VAL A 53 16.48 9.05 -6.00
CA VAL A 53 16.95 9.90 -4.89
C VAL A 53 17.40 9.04 -3.71
N LEU A 54 16.72 7.91 -3.48
CA LEU A 54 17.06 6.92 -2.47
C LEU A 54 17.65 5.67 -3.14
N ILE A 55 18.70 5.09 -2.54
CA ILE A 55 19.25 3.80 -2.97
C ILE A 55 18.53 2.63 -2.31
N ASP A 56 18.62 1.44 -2.91
CA ASP A 56 17.98 0.21 -2.42
C ASP A 56 18.22 -0.06 -0.94
N GLU A 57 19.48 0.02 -0.48
CA GLU A 57 19.84 -0.20 0.92
C GLU A 57 19.17 0.80 1.86
N GLY A 58 19.04 2.06 1.43
CA GLY A 58 18.35 3.10 2.19
C GLY A 58 16.86 2.81 2.34
N PHE A 59 16.22 2.33 1.28
CA PHE A 59 14.80 1.94 1.33
C PHE A 59 14.58 0.69 2.18
N ILE A 60 15.44 -0.33 2.06
CA ILE A 60 15.40 -1.52 2.92
C ILE A 60 15.55 -1.11 4.39
N GLN A 61 16.50 -0.22 4.69
CA GLN A 61 16.69 0.26 6.06
C GLN A 61 15.46 0.99 6.61
N GLN A 62 14.74 1.77 5.79
CA GLN A 62 13.47 2.38 6.19
C GLN A 62 12.44 1.31 6.56
N CYS A 63 12.23 0.31 5.70
CA CYS A 63 11.29 -0.79 5.96
C CYS A 63 11.63 -1.53 7.26
N ILE A 64 12.90 -1.87 7.45
CA ILE A 64 13.36 -2.61 8.64
C ILE A 64 13.20 -1.77 9.92
N ASN A 65 13.45 -0.46 9.86
CA ASN A 65 13.24 0.42 11.00
C ASN A 65 11.76 0.47 11.41
N MET A 66 10.85 0.55 10.43
CA MET A 66 9.40 0.53 10.65
C MET A 66 8.93 -0.80 11.24
N ASP A 67 9.39 -1.93 10.70
CA ASP A 67 9.10 -3.25 11.23
C ASP A 67 9.60 -3.42 12.67
N GLN A 68 10.77 -2.87 13.01
CA GLN A 68 11.33 -2.93 14.37
C GLN A 68 10.51 -2.08 15.35
N GLU A 69 10.06 -0.90 14.92
CA GLU A 69 9.14 -0.06 15.68
C GLU A 69 7.83 -0.81 15.95
N ARG A 70 7.24 -1.39 14.90
CA ARG A 70 6.01 -2.20 14.99
C ARG A 70 6.19 -3.41 15.91
N GLU A 71 7.32 -4.11 15.81
CA GLU A 71 7.66 -5.26 16.67
C GLU A 71 7.66 -4.86 18.15
N LYS A 72 8.28 -3.72 18.49
CA LYS A 72 8.30 -3.21 19.88
C LYS A 72 6.90 -2.89 20.39
N MET A 73 6.08 -2.19 19.58
CA MET A 73 4.70 -1.86 19.95
C MET A 73 3.82 -3.11 20.09
N PHE A 74 4.00 -4.09 19.20
CA PHE A 74 3.27 -5.34 19.21
C PHE A 74 3.56 -6.13 20.49
N PHE A 75 4.83 -6.34 20.85
CA PHE A 75 5.17 -7.05 22.09
C PHE A 75 4.77 -6.27 23.34
N ASP A 76 4.82 -4.93 23.31
CA ASP A 76 4.32 -4.10 24.41
C ASP A 76 2.82 -4.31 24.67
N SER A 77 2.05 -4.42 23.58
CA SER A 77 0.62 -4.70 23.59
C SER A 77 0.35 -6.13 24.05
N LEU A 78 1.05 -7.11 23.49
CA LEU A 78 0.91 -8.53 23.82
C LEU A 78 1.20 -8.81 25.31
N ASP A 79 2.16 -8.10 25.91
CA ASP A 79 2.47 -8.26 27.34
C ASP A 79 1.40 -7.65 28.27
N LYS A 80 0.68 -6.62 27.82
CA LYS A 80 -0.29 -5.86 28.64
C LYS A 80 -1.74 -6.28 28.45
N VAL A 81 -2.11 -6.70 27.25
CA VAL A 81 -3.47 -7.14 26.95
C VAL A 81 -3.67 -8.54 27.54
N LYS A 82 -4.33 -8.62 28.70
CA LYS A 82 -4.57 -9.90 29.39
C LYS A 82 -5.77 -10.68 28.85
N ARG A 83 -6.74 -9.99 28.26
CA ARG A 83 -7.93 -10.55 27.61
C ARG A 83 -8.36 -9.62 26.48
N GLY A 84 -8.82 -10.18 25.37
CA GLY A 84 -9.28 -9.43 24.20
C GLY A 84 -8.52 -9.82 22.94
N LEU A 85 -8.32 -8.84 22.06
CA LEU A 85 -7.70 -9.03 20.75
C LEU A 85 -6.48 -8.11 20.62
N CYS A 86 -5.35 -8.68 20.20
CA CYS A 86 -4.16 -7.94 19.80
C CYS A 86 -3.92 -8.20 18.31
N VAL A 87 -3.98 -7.15 17.48
CA VAL A 87 -3.71 -7.22 16.05
C VAL A 87 -2.55 -6.30 15.72
N SER A 88 -1.62 -6.79 14.90
CA SER A 88 -0.53 -5.99 14.35
C SER A 88 -0.32 -6.38 12.90
N VAL A 89 -0.08 -5.39 12.06
CA VAL A 89 0.28 -5.57 10.65
C VAL A 89 1.75 -5.21 10.50
N PHE A 90 2.51 -6.10 9.88
CA PHE A 90 3.90 -5.87 9.49
C PHE A 90 3.91 -5.63 7.98
N ASP A 91 4.10 -4.37 7.60
CA ASP A 91 4.02 -3.88 6.23
C ASP A 91 5.30 -4.10 5.44
N GLY A 92 6.43 -4.34 6.12
CA GLY A 92 7.71 -4.63 5.45
C GLY A 92 7.61 -5.73 4.40
N THR A 93 6.78 -6.77 4.63
CA THR A 93 6.54 -7.85 3.66
C THR A 93 5.92 -7.36 2.37
N ASP A 94 5.02 -6.39 2.41
CA ASP A 94 4.43 -5.80 1.22
C ASP A 94 5.44 -4.86 0.51
N ARG A 95 6.03 -3.93 1.27
CA ARG A 95 6.90 -2.87 0.72
C ARG A 95 8.14 -3.44 0.01
N ILE A 96 8.82 -4.39 0.65
CA ILE A 96 10.02 -5.01 0.09
C ILE A 96 9.66 -5.86 -1.14
N GLN A 97 8.57 -6.62 -1.10
CA GLN A 97 8.16 -7.42 -2.26
C GLN A 97 7.81 -6.53 -3.47
N HIS A 98 7.10 -5.42 -3.27
CA HIS A 98 6.76 -4.47 -4.36
C HIS A 98 7.99 -3.96 -5.10
N THR A 99 9.05 -3.65 -4.36
CA THR A 99 10.26 -3.05 -4.91
C THR A 99 11.23 -4.07 -5.47
N PHE A 100 11.39 -5.20 -4.78
CA PHE A 100 12.51 -6.12 -4.96
C PHE A 100 12.14 -7.44 -5.62
N TRP A 101 10.89 -7.62 -6.07
CA TRP A 101 10.49 -8.79 -6.86
C TRP A 101 11.36 -9.03 -8.10
N ARG A 102 11.94 -7.93 -8.63
CA ARG A 102 12.93 -7.93 -9.71
C ARG A 102 14.20 -8.75 -9.45
N TYR A 103 14.47 -9.16 -8.21
CA TYR A 103 15.59 -10.04 -7.86
C TYR A 103 15.23 -11.52 -7.86
N ILE A 104 13.94 -11.85 -7.92
CA ILE A 104 13.45 -13.23 -7.98
C ILE A 104 13.03 -13.59 -9.40
N ASP A 105 12.38 -12.66 -10.11
CA ASP A 105 11.90 -12.87 -11.47
C ASP A 105 12.94 -12.41 -12.51
N GLU A 106 13.67 -13.35 -13.11
CA GLU A 106 14.66 -13.10 -14.16
C GLU A 106 14.08 -12.38 -15.38
N GLN A 107 12.77 -12.50 -15.61
CA GLN A 107 12.06 -11.86 -16.72
C GLN A 107 11.43 -10.51 -16.33
N HIS A 108 11.70 -10.02 -15.12
CA HIS A 108 11.15 -8.76 -14.67
C HIS A 108 11.72 -7.60 -15.52
N PRO A 109 10.91 -6.61 -15.97
CA PRO A 109 11.40 -5.51 -16.80
C PRO A 109 12.55 -4.72 -16.17
N ALA A 110 12.52 -4.55 -14.85
CA ALA A 110 13.57 -3.90 -14.07
C ALA A 110 14.78 -4.80 -13.70
N HIS A 111 14.82 -6.05 -14.14
CA HIS A 111 15.96 -6.96 -13.92
C HIS A 111 17.15 -6.63 -14.84
N GLN A 112 16.91 -6.04 -16.02
CA GLN A 112 17.96 -5.76 -17.01
C GLN A 112 18.96 -4.70 -16.50
N GLY A 113 20.26 -5.01 -16.59
CA GLY A 113 21.33 -4.08 -16.24
C GLY A 113 21.74 -4.06 -14.77
N GLN A 114 21.28 -5.01 -13.95
CA GLN A 114 21.72 -5.13 -12.56
C GLN A 114 22.95 -6.05 -12.46
N ASP A 115 23.95 -5.61 -11.71
CA ASP A 115 25.15 -6.39 -11.41
C ASP A 115 24.74 -7.62 -10.57
N GLN A 116 24.72 -8.79 -11.20
CA GLN A 116 24.25 -10.06 -10.61
C GLN A 116 25.20 -10.61 -9.53
N GLN A 117 26.33 -9.94 -9.29
CA GLN A 117 27.32 -10.41 -8.34
C GLN A 117 26.88 -10.09 -6.90
N GLN A 118 26.32 -11.10 -6.25
CA GLN A 118 26.25 -11.26 -4.78
C GLN A 118 25.34 -10.33 -3.98
N ARG A 119 24.22 -9.85 -4.55
CA ARG A 119 23.20 -9.21 -3.70
C ARG A 119 22.32 -10.27 -3.04
N ARG A 120 22.39 -10.35 -1.71
CA ARG A 120 21.43 -11.07 -0.86
C ARG A 120 20.01 -10.70 -1.28
N ASN A 121 19.11 -11.67 -1.36
CA ASN A 121 17.71 -11.44 -1.74
C ASN A 121 16.98 -10.76 -0.57
N PRO A 122 16.60 -9.47 -0.68
CA PRO A 122 15.97 -8.75 0.43
C PRO A 122 14.64 -9.38 0.87
N ILE A 123 13.94 -10.04 -0.06
CA ILE A 123 12.69 -10.75 0.24
C ILE A 123 12.98 -11.96 1.13
N GLU A 124 13.99 -12.76 0.79
CA GLU A 124 14.38 -13.93 1.60
C GLU A 124 14.85 -13.50 3.00
N GLU A 125 15.72 -12.49 3.10
CA GLU A 125 16.19 -11.97 4.39
C GLU A 125 15.04 -11.47 5.26
N LEU A 126 14.05 -10.83 4.65
CA LEU A 126 12.85 -10.39 5.35
C LEU A 126 12.01 -11.56 5.86
N TYR A 127 11.79 -12.60 5.05
CA TYR A 127 11.02 -13.77 5.50
C TYR A 127 11.74 -14.53 6.63
N LEU A 128 13.07 -14.60 6.61
CA LEU A 128 13.85 -15.13 7.74
C LEU A 128 13.63 -14.31 9.02
N ARG A 129 13.56 -12.97 8.90
CA ARG A 129 13.23 -12.08 10.03
C ARG A 129 11.79 -12.30 10.52
N MET A 130 10.84 -12.48 9.61
CA MET A 130 9.43 -12.76 9.95
C MET A 130 9.26 -14.12 10.63
N ASP A 131 10.00 -15.16 10.20
CA ASP A 131 10.01 -16.46 10.86
C ASP A 131 10.47 -16.35 12.34
N VAL A 132 11.54 -15.58 12.58
CA VAL A 132 12.01 -15.29 13.94
C VAL A 132 10.93 -14.57 14.76
N LEU A 133 10.24 -13.58 14.18
CA LEU A 133 9.15 -12.87 14.83
C LEU A 133 7.97 -13.81 15.17
N VAL A 134 7.59 -14.69 14.25
CA VAL A 134 6.58 -15.72 14.48
C VAL A 134 6.99 -16.63 15.63
N GLY A 135 8.25 -17.09 15.66
CA GLY A 135 8.78 -17.91 16.76
C GLY A 135 8.69 -17.22 18.12
N LYS A 136 9.05 -15.93 18.19
CA LYS A 136 8.91 -15.13 19.42
C LYS A 136 7.44 -14.96 19.84
N THR A 137 6.55 -14.77 18.87
CA THR A 137 5.11 -14.59 19.12
C THR A 137 4.48 -15.89 19.61
N LEU A 138 4.78 -17.02 18.96
CA LEU A 138 4.38 -18.35 19.40
C LEU A 138 4.83 -18.63 20.83
N ALA A 139 6.04 -18.19 21.22
CA ALA A 139 6.53 -18.36 22.58
C ALA A 139 5.72 -17.59 23.64
N LYS A 140 5.08 -16.48 23.28
CA LYS A 140 4.21 -15.68 24.16
C LYS A 140 2.77 -16.22 24.23
N CYS A 141 2.32 -16.95 23.21
CA CYS A 141 0.96 -17.45 23.07
C CYS A 141 0.83 -18.97 23.37
N LYS A 142 1.62 -19.51 24.31
CA LYS A 142 1.68 -20.97 24.59
C LYS A 142 0.57 -21.49 25.51
N ASP A 143 -0.22 -20.61 26.12
CA ASP A 143 -1.30 -21.03 26.99
C ASP A 143 -2.48 -21.62 26.18
N LYS A 144 -3.39 -22.33 26.85
CA LYS A 144 -4.50 -23.03 26.19
C LYS A 144 -5.65 -22.11 25.80
N ASP A 145 -5.66 -20.86 26.29
CA ASP A 145 -6.76 -19.92 26.13
C ASP A 145 -6.46 -18.86 25.04
N THR A 146 -5.27 -18.91 24.43
CA THR A 146 -4.83 -17.99 23.37
C THR A 146 -4.88 -18.66 22.00
N VAL A 147 -5.54 -18.01 21.04
CA VAL A 147 -5.50 -18.36 19.62
C VAL A 147 -4.58 -17.40 18.89
N LEU A 148 -3.53 -17.92 18.25
CA LEU A 148 -2.68 -17.16 17.33
C LEU A 148 -3.12 -17.41 15.89
N MET A 149 -3.40 -16.32 15.17
CA MET A 149 -3.65 -16.35 13.73
C MET A 149 -2.56 -15.54 13.02
N ILE A 150 -1.95 -16.14 12.01
CA ILE A 150 -1.01 -15.48 11.10
C ILE A 150 -1.71 -15.47 9.75
N ILE A 151 -2.04 -14.28 9.27
CA ILE A 151 -2.84 -14.07 8.06
C ILE A 151 -2.13 -13.09 7.15
N SER A 152 -2.33 -13.28 5.85
CA SER A 152 -1.96 -12.31 4.81
C SER A 152 -3.26 -11.77 4.23
N ASP A 153 -3.32 -10.46 4.01
CA ASP A 153 -4.46 -9.81 3.35
C ASP A 153 -4.50 -10.11 1.84
N HIS A 154 -3.32 -10.34 1.23
CA HIS A 154 -3.19 -10.82 -0.13
C HIS A 154 -1.90 -11.63 -0.35
N GLY A 155 -1.79 -12.25 -1.53
CA GLY A 155 -0.54 -12.86 -2.01
C GLY A 155 0.34 -11.86 -2.76
N PHE A 156 1.34 -12.36 -3.48
CA PHE A 156 2.23 -11.53 -4.29
C PHE A 156 2.51 -12.15 -5.65
N ASN A 157 2.72 -11.31 -6.67
CA ASN A 157 3.16 -11.72 -8.00
C ASN A 157 3.94 -10.58 -8.68
N THR A 158 4.68 -10.93 -9.72
CA THR A 158 5.44 -9.97 -10.54
C THR A 158 4.54 -8.98 -11.27
N PHE A 159 5.03 -7.75 -11.45
CA PHE A 159 4.35 -6.68 -12.18
C PHE A 159 5.11 -6.37 -13.47
N ARG A 160 4.48 -6.63 -14.62
CA ARG A 160 5.13 -6.45 -15.95
C ARG A 160 4.57 -5.30 -16.77
N TYR A 161 3.26 -5.08 -16.68
CA TYR A 161 2.56 -4.14 -17.54
C TYR A 161 1.54 -3.36 -16.72
N GLY A 162 1.49 -2.05 -16.97
CA GLY A 162 0.40 -1.18 -16.54
C GLY A 162 -0.40 -0.74 -17.77
N VAL A 163 -1.72 -0.71 -17.65
CA VAL A 163 -2.63 -0.17 -18.67
C VAL A 163 -3.39 1.00 -18.07
N ASP A 164 -3.37 2.14 -18.75
CA ASP A 164 -4.25 3.25 -18.43
C ASP A 164 -5.63 2.99 -19.05
N LEU A 165 -6.52 2.38 -18.26
CA LEU A 165 -7.88 2.04 -18.68
C LEU A 165 -8.69 3.28 -19.06
N ASN A 166 -8.53 4.40 -18.36
CA ASN A 166 -9.29 5.62 -18.68
C ASN A 166 -8.80 6.24 -19.99
N ARG A 167 -7.51 6.15 -20.29
CA ARG A 167 -6.99 6.52 -21.61
C ARG A 167 -7.60 5.65 -22.70
N TRP A 168 -7.59 4.32 -22.53
CA TRP A 168 -8.17 3.39 -23.50
C TRP A 168 -9.67 3.65 -23.70
N LEU A 169 -10.44 3.82 -22.61
CA LEU A 169 -11.87 4.13 -22.66
C LEU A 169 -12.15 5.45 -23.40
N LYS A 170 -11.30 6.45 -23.22
CA LYS A 170 -11.40 7.73 -23.92
C LYS A 170 -11.17 7.57 -25.42
N GLU A 171 -10.10 6.86 -25.80
CA GLU A 171 -9.74 6.63 -27.20
C GLU A 171 -10.82 5.82 -27.95
N ASN A 172 -11.51 4.92 -27.25
CA ASN A 172 -12.62 4.13 -27.79
C ASN A 172 -13.99 4.80 -27.64
N GLY A 173 -14.05 6.03 -27.13
CA GLY A 173 -15.29 6.83 -27.07
C GLY A 173 -16.24 6.53 -25.92
N TYR A 174 -15.87 5.65 -24.98
CA TYR A 174 -16.66 5.34 -23.78
C TYR A 174 -16.54 6.39 -22.68
N LEU A 175 -15.40 7.06 -22.58
CA LEU A 175 -15.14 8.13 -21.62
C LEU A 175 -14.94 9.45 -22.35
N LYS A 176 -15.62 10.50 -21.87
CA LYS A 176 -15.47 11.86 -22.38
C LYS A 176 -14.89 12.76 -21.31
N VAL A 177 -13.99 13.63 -21.72
CA VAL A 177 -13.42 14.68 -20.86
C VAL A 177 -13.83 16.03 -21.41
N LYS A 178 -14.06 16.99 -20.52
CA LYS A 178 -14.35 18.38 -20.87
C LYS A 178 -13.12 19.04 -21.48
N ASP A 179 -13.33 20.04 -22.33
CA ASP A 179 -12.27 20.93 -22.78
C ASP A 179 -11.83 21.83 -21.61
N GLY A 180 -10.54 21.81 -21.26
CA GLY A 180 -10.02 22.55 -20.11
C GLY A 180 -8.62 22.14 -19.68
N PRO A 181 -8.07 22.80 -18.63
CA PRO A 181 -6.76 22.46 -18.09
C PRO A 181 -6.75 21.02 -17.56
N ARG A 182 -5.66 20.29 -17.85
CA ARG A 182 -5.51 18.88 -17.48
C ARG A 182 -5.00 18.66 -16.06
N ASP A 183 -4.75 19.74 -15.32
CA ASP A 183 -4.11 19.70 -14.01
C ASP A 183 -5.11 19.49 -12.85
N GLU A 184 -6.40 19.28 -13.17
CA GLU A 184 -7.38 18.95 -12.14
C GLU A 184 -7.20 17.52 -11.65
N LYS A 185 -7.20 17.35 -10.33
CA LYS A 185 -7.00 16.06 -9.68
C LYS A 185 -8.21 15.13 -9.90
N TYR A 186 -7.92 13.83 -9.89
CA TYR A 186 -8.93 12.77 -9.96
C TYR A 186 -9.74 12.79 -11.27
N LEU A 187 -11.06 12.56 -11.19
CA LEU A 187 -11.97 12.46 -12.33
C LEU A 187 -12.72 13.79 -12.60
N ALA A 188 -12.19 14.92 -12.11
CA ALA A 188 -12.87 16.23 -12.19
C ALA A 188 -13.09 16.70 -13.64
N THR A 189 -12.18 16.33 -14.54
CA THR A 189 -12.25 16.66 -15.97
C THR A 189 -13.21 15.76 -16.76
N VAL A 190 -13.77 14.69 -16.16
CA VAL A 190 -14.69 13.79 -16.85
C VAL A 190 -16.03 14.50 -17.11
N ASP A 191 -16.50 14.43 -18.35
CA ASP A 191 -17.86 14.80 -18.71
C ASP A 191 -18.79 13.60 -18.49
N TRP A 192 -19.38 13.56 -17.30
CA TRP A 192 -20.28 12.49 -16.90
C TRP A 192 -21.55 12.41 -17.73
N SER A 193 -22.00 13.53 -18.32
CA SER A 193 -23.19 13.54 -19.18
C SER A 193 -22.99 12.84 -20.53
N GLN A 194 -21.74 12.54 -20.88
CA GLN A 194 -21.36 11.87 -22.12
C GLN A 194 -20.48 10.63 -21.91
N THR A 195 -20.22 10.25 -20.65
CA THR A 195 -19.38 9.10 -20.30
C THR A 195 -20.25 7.89 -20.00
N ARG A 196 -20.03 6.80 -20.74
CA ARG A 196 -20.74 5.52 -20.57
C ARG A 196 -20.00 4.57 -19.62
N ALA A 197 -18.67 4.62 -19.60
CA ALA A 197 -17.86 3.78 -18.73
C ALA A 197 -16.58 4.51 -18.25
N PHE A 198 -16.10 4.15 -17.06
CA PHE A 198 -14.93 4.76 -16.43
C PHE A 198 -14.22 3.75 -15.53
N ALA A 199 -12.92 3.92 -15.30
CA ALA A 199 -12.15 3.15 -14.34
C ALA A 199 -11.74 4.03 -13.15
N ILE A 200 -11.85 3.50 -11.94
CA ILE A 200 -11.37 4.16 -10.73
C ILE A 200 -10.79 3.13 -9.75
N GLY A 201 -9.65 3.47 -9.16
CA GLY A 201 -8.94 2.59 -8.23
C GLY A 201 -8.47 1.29 -8.89
N LEU A 202 -8.48 0.21 -8.10
CA LEU A 202 -8.00 -1.12 -8.50
C LEU A 202 -9.15 -2.09 -8.87
N ALA A 203 -10.36 -1.58 -9.07
CA ALA A 203 -11.60 -2.37 -9.14
C ALA A 203 -12.14 -2.60 -10.56
N GLY A 204 -11.41 -2.17 -11.60
CA GLY A 204 -11.78 -2.38 -13.00
C GLY A 204 -12.63 -1.26 -13.61
N ILE A 205 -13.47 -1.62 -14.58
CA ILE A 205 -14.32 -0.69 -15.35
C ILE A 205 -15.74 -0.68 -14.77
N PHE A 206 -16.25 0.51 -14.53
CA PHE A 206 -17.60 0.80 -14.07
C PHE A 206 -18.43 1.36 -15.23
N LEU A 207 -19.71 1.01 -15.27
CA LEU A 207 -20.69 1.64 -16.16
C LEU A 207 -21.38 2.79 -15.43
N ASN A 208 -21.58 3.91 -16.12
CA ASN A 208 -22.25 5.09 -15.59
C ASN A 208 -23.78 4.91 -15.70
N LEU A 209 -24.36 4.15 -14.77
CA LEU A 209 -25.75 3.68 -14.82
C LEU A 209 -26.73 4.74 -14.29
N LYS A 210 -27.86 4.90 -14.99
CA LYS A 210 -28.97 5.74 -14.53
C LYS A 210 -29.49 5.26 -13.18
N GLY A 211 -29.69 6.20 -12.26
CA GLY A 211 -30.21 5.94 -10.92
C GLY A 211 -29.21 5.39 -9.90
N ARG A 212 -27.96 5.12 -10.32
CA ARG A 212 -26.86 4.73 -9.44
C ARG A 212 -25.81 5.83 -9.35
N GLU A 213 -25.31 6.29 -10.49
CA GLU A 213 -24.40 7.43 -10.57
C GLU A 213 -25.19 8.74 -10.74
N SER A 214 -24.70 9.85 -10.16
CA SER A 214 -25.41 11.15 -10.14
C SER A 214 -25.72 11.70 -11.53
N HIS A 215 -24.90 11.36 -12.51
CA HIS A 215 -25.04 11.71 -13.92
C HIS A 215 -25.07 10.46 -14.81
N GLY A 216 -25.62 9.35 -14.30
CA GLY A 216 -25.78 8.12 -15.05
C GLY A 216 -26.51 8.32 -16.37
N ILE A 217 -25.99 7.74 -17.46
CA ILE A 217 -26.58 7.84 -18.80
C ILE A 217 -26.90 6.49 -19.44
N VAL A 218 -26.35 5.40 -18.92
CA VAL A 218 -26.60 4.03 -19.41
C VAL A 218 -27.82 3.46 -18.70
N ASP A 219 -28.83 3.00 -19.44
CA ASP A 219 -29.99 2.32 -18.85
C ASP A 219 -29.60 0.98 -18.23
N PRO A 220 -30.05 0.68 -17.00
CA PRO A 220 -29.83 -0.64 -16.40
C PRO A 220 -30.57 -1.72 -17.21
N GLY A 221 -30.03 -2.94 -17.20
CA GLY A 221 -30.61 -4.08 -17.93
C GLY A 221 -29.91 -4.32 -19.26
N ALA A 222 -30.68 -4.37 -20.36
CA ALA A 222 -30.18 -4.80 -21.66
C ALA A 222 -29.07 -3.91 -22.21
N GLU A 223 -29.19 -2.57 -22.11
CA GLU A 223 -28.16 -1.64 -22.59
C GLU A 223 -26.85 -1.81 -21.81
N ALA A 224 -26.91 -1.83 -20.47
CA ALA A 224 -25.75 -2.07 -19.62
C ALA A 224 -25.08 -3.43 -19.89
N ALA A 225 -25.87 -4.49 -20.09
CA ALA A 225 -25.35 -5.81 -20.43
C ALA A 225 -24.64 -5.81 -21.79
N GLN A 226 -25.23 -5.18 -22.81
CA GLN A 226 -24.63 -5.07 -24.14
C GLN A 226 -23.32 -4.26 -24.10
N LEU A 227 -23.31 -3.12 -23.40
CA LEU A 227 -22.10 -2.31 -23.24
C LEU A 227 -20.99 -3.05 -22.50
N ARG A 228 -21.34 -3.89 -21.52
CA ARG A 228 -20.34 -4.72 -20.83
C ARG A 228 -19.69 -5.72 -21.79
N GLU A 229 -20.48 -6.41 -22.62
CA GLU A 229 -19.94 -7.34 -23.63
C GLU A 229 -19.17 -6.61 -24.74
N GLU A 230 -19.53 -5.36 -25.06
CA GLU A 230 -18.82 -4.51 -26.02
C GLU A 230 -17.40 -4.14 -25.53
N ILE A 231 -17.22 -3.98 -24.21
CA ILE A 231 -15.96 -3.58 -23.58
C ILE A 231 -15.06 -4.78 -23.22
N ALA A 232 -15.65 -5.95 -22.94
CA ALA A 232 -14.96 -7.15 -22.49
C ALA A 232 -14.14 -7.83 -23.60
#